data_AF-A0A5M7C847-F1
#
_entry.id   AF-A0A5M7C847-F1
#
_cell.length_a   1.000
_cell.length_b   1.000
_cell.length_c   1.000
_cell.angle_alpha   90.00
_cell.angle_beta   90.00
_cell.angle_gamma   90.00
#
_symmetry.space_group_name_H-M   'P 1'
#
loop_
_entity.id
_entity.type
_entity.pdbx_description
1 polymer ?
#
loop_
_entity_poly.entity_id
_entity_poly.type
_entity_poly.pdbx_seq_one_letter_code
_entity_poly.pdbx_strand_id
1 'polypeptide(L)'
;MSLIGSLGAGTADEHSDIDLAWVVPDGTVAQCVERLPGLLGSVAEVASVRSSPEFQRSTVRRLIFARFRGVPLFWRLDLAIWAASRAFDETADVDNPDARGTEWSLPESAAMNAIGACKSVLRGQFENADGLLSRGFQRIGAPDPGGDWHDRFAELVRAVAERDPGLTELSREIVGLAAELR
;
A
#
# COMPACT_ATOMS: atom_id res chain seq x y z
N MET A 1 -1.73 -11.05 -17.51
CA MET A 1 -1.65 -9.97 -16.51
C MET A 1 -2.55 -8.85 -17.00
N SER A 2 -3.29 -8.22 -16.10
CA SER A 2 -4.33 -7.25 -16.46
C SER A 2 -4.31 -6.07 -15.49
N LEU A 3 -4.65 -4.88 -16.00
CA LEU A 3 -4.95 -3.72 -15.15
C LEU A 3 -6.31 -3.95 -14.46
N ILE A 4 -6.38 -3.61 -13.19
CA ILE A 4 -7.60 -3.58 -12.40
C ILE A 4 -7.76 -2.19 -11.76
N GLY A 5 -8.74 -2.02 -10.87
CA GLY A 5 -8.94 -0.75 -10.17
C GLY A 5 -9.26 0.40 -11.13
N SER A 6 -8.84 1.61 -10.74
CA SER A 6 -9.14 2.83 -11.52
C SER A 6 -8.52 2.82 -12.92
N LEU A 7 -7.33 2.23 -13.08
CA LEU A 7 -6.68 2.09 -14.39
C LEU A 7 -7.42 1.09 -15.29
N GLY A 8 -7.83 -0.05 -14.75
CA GLY A 8 -8.61 -1.05 -15.48
C GLY A 8 -10.00 -0.54 -15.88
N ALA A 9 -10.62 0.29 -15.04
CA ALA A 9 -11.93 0.90 -15.30
C ALA A 9 -11.88 2.15 -16.21
N GLY A 10 -10.68 2.67 -16.52
CA GLY A 10 -10.51 3.89 -17.31
C GLY A 10 -10.92 5.17 -16.55
N THR A 11 -10.93 5.13 -15.22
CA THR A 11 -11.30 6.26 -14.35
C THR A 11 -10.12 6.81 -13.56
N ALA A 12 -8.89 6.40 -13.90
CA ALA A 12 -7.68 6.84 -13.24
C ALA A 12 -7.43 8.34 -13.43
N ASP A 13 -6.90 8.96 -12.37
CA ASP A 13 -6.38 10.33 -12.38
C ASP A 13 -4.88 10.32 -12.04
N GLU A 14 -4.27 11.50 -11.93
CA GLU A 14 -2.84 11.64 -11.64
C GLU A 14 -2.44 11.15 -10.22
N HIS A 15 -3.42 10.87 -9.36
CA HIS A 15 -3.23 10.39 -7.99
C HIS A 15 -3.56 8.88 -7.84
N SER A 16 -3.91 8.19 -8.92
CA SER A 16 -4.15 6.75 -8.92
C SER A 16 -2.86 5.95 -8.68
N ASP A 17 -2.97 4.88 -7.90
CA ASP A 17 -2.01 3.78 -7.87
C ASP A 17 -2.16 2.88 -9.09
N ILE A 18 -1.24 1.92 -9.17
CA ILE A 18 -1.16 0.93 -10.22
C ILE A 18 -1.66 -0.40 -9.66
N ASP A 19 -2.90 -0.75 -9.95
CA ASP A 19 -3.46 -2.05 -9.58
C ASP A 19 -3.31 -3.06 -10.71
N LEU A 20 -2.69 -4.21 -10.42
CA LEU A 20 -2.45 -5.28 -11.37
C LEU A 20 -2.97 -6.61 -10.85
N ALA A 21 -3.55 -7.41 -11.74
CA ALA A 21 -3.86 -8.81 -11.50
C ALA A 21 -2.98 -9.72 -12.36
N TRP A 22 -2.34 -10.69 -11.71
CA TRP A 22 -1.52 -11.71 -12.36
C TRP A 22 -2.02 -13.10 -12.02
N VAL A 23 -2.64 -13.76 -13.00
CA VAL A 23 -2.97 -15.19 -12.91
C VAL A 23 -1.76 -16.01 -13.32
N VAL A 24 -1.36 -16.95 -12.46
CA VAL A 24 -0.23 -17.86 -12.64
C VAL A 24 -0.69 -19.32 -12.57
N PRO A 25 0.05 -20.28 -13.15
CA PRO A 25 -0.28 -21.70 -13.00
C PRO A 25 -0.38 -22.12 -11.53
N ASP A 26 -1.26 -23.08 -11.24
CA ASP A 26 -1.40 -23.62 -9.88
C ASP A 26 -0.06 -24.14 -9.34
N GLY A 27 0.18 -23.93 -8.05
CA GLY A 27 1.44 -24.33 -7.39
C GLY A 27 2.65 -23.42 -7.65
N THR A 28 2.53 -22.37 -8.48
CA THR A 28 3.65 -21.46 -8.80
C THR A 28 3.63 -20.12 -8.05
N VAL A 29 2.55 -19.81 -7.32
CA VAL A 29 2.35 -18.54 -6.61
C VAL A 29 3.55 -18.16 -5.73
N ALA A 30 4.05 -19.09 -4.91
CA ALA A 30 5.18 -18.82 -4.02
C ALA A 30 6.46 -18.46 -4.80
N GLN A 31 6.78 -19.22 -5.84
CA GLN A 31 7.93 -18.95 -6.71
C GLN A 31 7.81 -17.60 -7.41
N CYS A 32 6.61 -17.21 -7.85
CA CYS A 32 6.37 -15.91 -8.45
C CYS A 32 6.63 -14.76 -7.46
N VAL A 33 6.20 -14.92 -6.20
CA VAL A 33 6.46 -13.94 -5.14
C VAL A 33 7.95 -13.82 -4.83
N GLU A 34 8.67 -14.94 -4.69
CA GLU A 34 10.11 -14.94 -4.41
C GLU A 34 10.93 -14.20 -5.47
N ARG A 35 10.52 -14.30 -6.75
CA ARG A 35 11.21 -13.64 -7.87
C ARG A 35 10.81 -12.18 -8.06
N LEU A 36 9.71 -11.75 -7.43
CA LEU A 36 9.11 -10.45 -7.69
C LEU A 36 10.06 -9.27 -7.40
N PRO A 37 10.81 -9.22 -6.29
CA PRO A 37 11.72 -8.10 -6.03
C PRO A 37 12.76 -7.90 -7.14
N GLY A 38 13.32 -8.99 -7.68
CA GLY A 38 14.29 -8.91 -8.78
C GLY A 38 13.66 -8.46 -10.10
N LEU A 39 12.44 -8.92 -10.40
CA LEU A 39 11.69 -8.46 -11.57
C LEU A 39 11.32 -6.99 -11.48
N LEU A 40 10.80 -6.54 -10.34
CA LEU A 40 10.49 -5.13 -10.11
C LEU A 40 11.74 -4.26 -10.19
N GLY A 41 12.88 -4.74 -9.66
CA GLY A 41 14.18 -4.06 -9.73
C GLY A 41 14.72 -3.87 -11.16
N SER A 42 14.23 -4.64 -12.14
CA SER A 42 14.56 -4.45 -13.56
C SER A 42 13.80 -3.29 -14.22
N VAL A 43 12.70 -2.83 -13.62
CA VAL A 43 11.86 -1.75 -14.13
C VAL A 43 12.28 -0.41 -13.52
N ALA A 44 12.41 -0.38 -12.20
CA ALA A 44 12.84 0.80 -11.45
C ALA A 44 13.45 0.36 -10.10
N GLU A 45 14.21 1.25 -9.46
CA GLU A 45 14.78 0.97 -8.15
C GLU A 45 13.66 0.78 -7.11
N VAL A 46 13.63 -0.40 -6.49
CA VAL A 46 12.59 -0.78 -5.53
C VAL A 46 12.90 -0.17 -4.16
N ALA A 47 11.99 0.66 -3.65
CA ALA A 47 12.08 1.26 -2.32
C ALA A 47 11.54 0.33 -1.23
N SER A 48 10.44 -0.37 -1.51
CA SER A 48 9.90 -1.40 -0.62
C SER A 48 9.03 -2.41 -1.37
N VAL A 49 8.99 -3.64 -0.85
CA VAL A 49 8.04 -4.70 -1.25
C VAL A 49 7.48 -5.32 0.02
N ARG A 50 6.15 -5.44 0.10
CA ARG A 50 5.46 -6.01 1.25
C ARG A 50 4.32 -6.90 0.80
N SER A 51 4.05 -7.96 1.56
CA SER A 51 2.93 -8.86 1.30
C SER A 51 1.83 -8.64 2.32
N SER A 52 0.57 -8.55 1.88
CA SER A 52 -0.59 -8.41 2.77
C SER A 52 -0.59 -9.54 3.81
N PRO A 53 -0.72 -9.23 5.11
CA PRO A 53 -0.71 -10.24 6.16
C PRO A 53 -1.92 -11.19 6.05
N GLU A 54 -3.00 -10.76 5.39
CA GLU A 54 -4.19 -11.58 5.15
C GLU A 54 -3.90 -12.73 4.18
N PHE A 55 -3.02 -12.53 3.20
CA PHE A 55 -2.75 -13.54 2.17
C PHE A 55 -1.26 -13.83 2.02
N GLN A 56 -0.47 -13.63 3.08
CA GLN A 56 0.98 -13.71 3.04
C GLN A 56 1.49 -15.14 2.78
N ARG A 57 0.75 -16.15 3.25
CA ARG A 57 1.11 -17.58 3.14
C ARG A 57 0.18 -18.43 2.25
N SER A 58 -1.00 -17.92 1.87
CA SER A 58 -1.94 -18.56 0.91
C SER A 58 -1.29 -19.20 -0.34
N THR A 59 -1.58 -20.43 -0.69
CA THR A 59 -0.98 -21.04 -1.89
C THR A 59 -1.67 -20.62 -3.19
N VAL A 60 -2.80 -19.90 -3.11
CA VAL A 60 -3.67 -19.58 -4.24
C VAL A 60 -3.87 -18.09 -4.48
N ARG A 61 -3.59 -17.23 -3.49
CA ARG A 61 -3.76 -15.78 -3.57
C ARG A 61 -2.62 -15.07 -2.84
N ARG A 62 -2.04 -14.05 -3.45
CA ARG A 62 -1.12 -13.10 -2.77
C ARG A 62 -1.54 -11.69 -3.13
N LEU A 63 -1.36 -10.76 -2.20
CA LEU A 63 -1.47 -9.34 -2.47
C LEU A 63 -0.16 -8.69 -2.07
N ILE A 64 0.55 -8.13 -3.05
CA ILE A 64 1.87 -7.54 -2.90
C ILE A 64 1.77 -6.04 -3.14
N PHE A 65 2.38 -5.27 -2.25
CA PHE A 65 2.50 -3.82 -2.35
C PHE A 65 3.96 -3.48 -2.64
N ALA A 66 4.21 -2.65 -3.64
CA ALA A 66 5.55 -2.18 -3.95
C ALA A 66 5.60 -0.66 -4.16
N ARG A 67 6.72 -0.07 -3.74
CA ARG A 67 7.09 1.32 -4.00
C ARG A 67 8.45 1.37 -4.68
N PHE A 68 8.65 2.41 -5.46
CA PHE A 68 9.88 2.64 -6.21
C PHE A 68 10.50 3.97 -5.80
N ARG A 69 11.82 4.08 -5.84
CA ARG A 69 12.53 5.34 -5.61
C ARG A 69 12.42 6.23 -6.85
N GLY A 70 12.31 7.53 -6.63
CA GLY A 70 12.25 8.52 -7.71
C GLY A 70 10.97 8.48 -8.55
N VAL A 71 9.94 7.77 -8.08
CA VAL A 71 8.61 7.70 -8.70
C VAL A 71 7.61 8.46 -7.81
N PRO A 72 6.59 9.14 -8.36
CA PRO A 72 5.60 9.86 -7.55
C PRO A 72 4.99 8.97 -6.45
N LEU A 73 4.81 9.52 -5.25
CA LEU A 73 4.30 8.78 -4.08
C LEU A 73 2.94 8.11 -4.29
N PHE A 74 2.14 8.64 -5.21
CA PHE A 74 0.84 8.08 -5.57
C PHE A 74 0.94 6.81 -6.42
N TRP A 75 1.99 6.70 -7.23
CA TRP A 75 2.24 5.61 -8.18
C TRP A 75 2.93 4.45 -7.49
N ARG A 76 2.13 3.76 -6.66
CA ARG A 76 2.50 2.52 -5.99
C ARG A 76 1.90 1.35 -6.76
N LEU A 77 2.52 0.18 -6.65
CA LEU A 77 2.02 -1.04 -7.26
C LEU A 77 1.29 -1.90 -6.24
N ASP A 78 0.02 -2.17 -6.50
CA ASP A 78 -0.79 -3.15 -5.77
C ASP A 78 -1.02 -4.34 -6.71
N LEU A 79 -0.29 -5.43 -6.47
CA LEU A 79 -0.28 -6.63 -7.31
C LEU A 79 -1.03 -7.78 -6.63
N ALA A 80 -2.19 -8.12 -7.18
CA ALA A 80 -2.90 -9.35 -6.83
C ALA A 80 -2.41 -10.52 -7.70
N ILE A 81 -1.84 -11.54 -7.06
CA ILE A 81 -1.40 -12.78 -7.73
C ILE A 81 -2.40 -13.88 -7.40
N TRP A 82 -2.87 -14.59 -8.42
CA TRP A 82 -3.87 -15.64 -8.32
C TRP A 82 -3.37 -16.93 -8.95
N ALA A 83 -3.60 -18.06 -8.29
CA ALA A 83 -3.49 -19.36 -8.94
C ALA A 83 -4.63 -19.54 -9.96
N ALA A 84 -4.36 -20.18 -11.09
CA ALA A 84 -5.29 -20.33 -12.20
C ALA A 84 -6.63 -20.96 -11.78
N SER A 85 -6.62 -21.97 -10.92
CA SER A 85 -7.82 -22.62 -10.40
C SER A 85 -8.72 -21.74 -9.52
N ARG A 86 -8.19 -20.61 -9.03
CA ARG A 86 -8.86 -19.66 -8.14
C ARG A 86 -8.79 -18.22 -8.66
N ALA A 87 -8.63 -18.06 -9.98
CA ALA A 87 -8.47 -16.75 -10.59
C ALA A 87 -9.65 -15.83 -10.24
N PHE A 88 -9.36 -14.69 -9.62
CA PHE A 88 -10.33 -13.66 -9.23
C PHE A 88 -11.41 -14.11 -8.24
N ASP A 89 -11.21 -15.25 -7.55
CA ASP A 89 -12.10 -15.69 -6.47
C ASP A 89 -11.79 -14.89 -5.19
N GLU A 90 -12.49 -13.78 -4.99
CA GLU A 90 -12.29 -12.88 -3.84
C GLU A 90 -12.49 -13.56 -2.48
N THR A 91 -13.15 -14.71 -2.44
CA THR A 91 -13.37 -15.50 -1.22
C THR A 91 -12.22 -16.48 -0.93
N ALA A 92 -11.31 -16.69 -1.88
CA ALA A 92 -10.19 -17.60 -1.72
C ALA A 92 -9.32 -17.23 -0.51
N ASP A 93 -9.21 -18.18 0.42
CA ASP A 93 -8.45 -18.10 1.66
C ASP A 93 -8.87 -16.99 2.65
N VAL A 94 -10.04 -16.37 2.47
CA VAL A 94 -10.57 -15.34 3.38
C VAL A 94 -10.80 -15.85 4.80
N ASP A 95 -11.11 -17.14 4.97
CA ASP A 95 -11.27 -17.79 6.29
C ASP A 95 -10.15 -18.77 6.63
N ASN A 96 -9.08 -18.81 5.82
CA ASN A 96 -7.97 -19.74 6.01
C ASN A 96 -6.90 -19.16 6.97
N PRO A 97 -6.75 -19.68 8.21
CA PRO A 97 -5.74 -19.17 9.14
C PRO A 97 -4.30 -19.45 8.68
N ASP A 98 -4.06 -20.52 7.91
CA ASP A 98 -2.73 -20.88 7.42
C ASP A 98 -2.25 -19.94 6.30
N ALA A 99 -3.18 -19.22 5.67
CA ALA A 99 -2.88 -18.21 4.67
C ALA A 99 -2.34 -16.90 5.27
N ARG A 100 -2.49 -16.70 6.58
CA ARG A 100 -2.10 -15.48 7.28
C ARG A 100 -0.60 -15.40 7.49
N GLY A 101 -0.07 -14.19 7.65
CA GLY A 101 1.32 -13.95 8.00
C GLY A 101 1.48 -12.82 9.00
N THR A 102 2.71 -12.68 9.50
CA THR A 102 3.04 -11.74 10.58
C THR A 102 4.04 -10.68 10.14
N GLU A 103 4.64 -10.82 8.95
CA GLU A 103 5.62 -9.87 8.43
C GLU A 103 4.89 -8.67 7.84
N TRP A 104 4.58 -7.68 8.70
CA TRP A 104 3.88 -6.47 8.29
C TRP A 104 4.39 -5.25 9.05
N SER A 105 4.94 -4.27 8.33
CA SER A 105 5.34 -3.00 8.94
C SER A 105 4.11 -2.13 9.21
N LEU A 106 3.70 -2.07 10.49
CA LEU A 106 2.66 -1.17 10.96
C LEU A 106 3.02 0.31 10.74
N PRO A 107 4.26 0.78 10.99
CA PRO A 107 4.67 2.15 10.64
C PRO A 107 4.54 2.44 9.15
N GLU A 108 4.98 1.54 8.26
CA GLU A 108 4.84 1.79 6.83
C GLU A 108 3.36 1.72 6.39
N SER A 109 2.52 0.91 7.05
CA SER A 109 1.06 0.92 6.84
C SER A 109 0.43 2.26 7.25
N ALA A 110 0.89 2.86 8.35
CA ALA A 110 0.46 4.20 8.76
C ALA A 110 0.89 5.28 7.75
N ALA A 111 2.12 5.21 7.24
CA ALA A 111 2.58 6.08 6.15
C ALA A 111 1.71 5.96 4.89
N MET A 112 1.28 4.74 4.54
CA MET A 112 0.39 4.54 3.38
C MET A 112 -1.00 5.15 3.59
N ASN A 113 -1.50 5.20 4.83
CA ASN A 113 -2.73 5.91 5.15
C ASN A 113 -2.54 7.43 4.99
N ALA A 114 -1.40 7.99 5.40
CA ALA A 114 -1.09 9.40 5.18
C ALA A 114 -1.10 9.76 3.68
N ILE A 115 -0.44 8.96 2.83
CA ILE A 115 -0.49 9.14 1.37
C ILE A 115 -1.94 9.07 0.84
N GLY A 116 -2.73 8.11 1.32
CA GLY A 116 -4.14 8.01 0.96
C GLY A 116 -4.96 9.23 1.38
N ALA A 117 -4.65 9.82 2.54
CA ALA A 117 -5.28 11.04 3.01
C ALA A 117 -4.97 12.22 2.07
N CYS A 118 -3.71 12.37 1.62
CA CYS A 118 -3.37 13.35 0.58
C CYS A 118 -4.19 13.15 -0.70
N LYS A 119 -4.28 11.90 -1.19
CA LYS A 119 -5.12 11.58 -2.38
C LYS A 119 -6.58 12.01 -2.16
N SER A 120 -7.10 11.79 -0.95
CA SER A 120 -8.49 12.13 -0.61
C SER A 120 -8.70 13.64 -0.54
N VAL A 121 -7.77 14.40 0.05
CA VAL A 121 -7.80 15.88 0.07
C VAL A 121 -7.78 16.46 -1.34
N LEU A 122 -6.89 15.96 -2.20
CA LEU A 122 -6.80 16.39 -3.61
C LEU A 122 -8.11 16.17 -4.40
N ARG A 123 -8.91 15.18 -3.97
CA ARG A 123 -10.21 14.87 -4.56
C ARG A 123 -11.39 15.55 -3.83
N GLY A 124 -11.13 16.42 -2.87
CA GLY A 124 -12.16 17.07 -2.04
C GLY A 124 -12.91 16.13 -1.10
N GLN A 125 -12.35 14.95 -0.80
CA GLN A 125 -12.96 13.91 0.03
C GLN A 125 -12.45 14.00 1.47
N PHE A 126 -12.75 15.10 2.16
CA PHE A 126 -12.18 15.38 3.49
C PHE A 126 -12.58 14.36 4.57
N GLU A 127 -13.80 13.81 4.53
CA GLU A 127 -14.23 12.76 5.46
C GLU A 127 -13.41 11.47 5.27
N ASN A 128 -13.07 11.12 4.03
CA ASN A 128 -12.20 9.99 3.74
C ASN A 128 -10.76 10.25 4.23
N ALA A 129 -10.26 11.47 4.06
CA ALA A 129 -8.95 11.87 4.57
C ALA A 129 -8.88 11.77 6.10
N ASP A 130 -9.91 12.25 6.80
CA ASP A 130 -10.04 12.16 8.25
C ASP A 130 -9.96 10.71 8.74
N GLY A 131 -10.78 9.83 8.15
CA GLY A 131 -10.78 8.40 8.49
C GLY A 131 -9.45 7.70 8.19
N LEU A 132 -8.72 8.13 7.16
CA LEU A 132 -7.39 7.60 6.85
C LEU A 132 -6.36 8.03 7.89
N LEU A 133 -6.35 9.30 8.30
CA LEU A 133 -5.44 9.79 9.34
C LEU A 133 -5.67 9.07 10.67
N SER A 134 -6.92 8.93 11.11
CA SER A 134 -7.23 8.20 12.34
C SER A 134 -6.79 6.73 12.28
N ARG A 135 -7.01 6.05 11.15
CA ARG A 135 -6.47 4.69 10.95
C ARG A 135 -4.95 4.66 10.99
N GLY A 136 -4.28 5.66 10.43
CA GLY A 136 -2.83 5.81 10.48
C GLY A 136 -2.30 5.81 11.92
N PHE A 137 -2.84 6.68 12.77
CA PHE A 137 -2.51 6.74 14.20
C PHE A 137 -2.79 5.41 14.91
N GLN A 138 -3.94 4.79 14.63
CA GLN A 138 -4.32 3.50 15.20
C GLN A 138 -3.30 2.40 14.86
N ARG A 139 -2.77 2.35 13.63
CA ARG A 139 -1.80 1.34 13.20
C ARG A 139 -0.53 1.34 14.06
N ILE A 140 -0.06 2.50 14.47
CA ILE A 140 1.14 2.65 15.30
C ILE A 140 0.84 2.75 16.79
N GLY A 141 -0.43 2.68 17.19
CA GLY A 141 -0.86 2.85 18.58
C GLY A 141 -0.49 4.22 19.15
N ALA A 142 -0.53 5.25 18.33
CA ALA A 142 -0.34 6.64 18.74
C ALA A 142 -1.70 7.33 18.92
N PRO A 143 -1.81 8.30 19.83
CA PRO A 143 -3.03 9.10 19.96
C PRO A 143 -3.21 9.98 18.72
N ASP A 144 -4.44 10.04 18.21
CA ASP A 144 -4.83 11.00 17.18
C ASP A 144 -5.13 12.34 17.87
N PRO A 145 -4.39 13.42 17.57
CA PRO A 145 -4.62 14.71 18.24
C PRO A 145 -5.94 15.37 17.83
N GLY A 146 -6.57 14.91 16.74
CA GLY A 146 -7.75 15.56 16.16
C GLY A 146 -7.45 16.97 15.64
N GLY A 147 -8.49 17.70 15.26
CA GLY A 147 -8.36 19.06 14.71
C GLY A 147 -7.97 19.08 13.23
N ASP A 148 -7.17 20.08 12.85
CA ASP A 148 -6.79 20.33 11.46
C ASP A 148 -6.01 19.17 10.85
N TRP A 149 -6.32 18.84 9.60
CA TRP A 149 -5.74 17.66 8.94
C TRP A 149 -4.26 17.83 8.61
N HIS A 150 -3.78 19.06 8.39
CA HIS A 150 -2.37 19.33 8.09
C HIS A 150 -1.50 19.07 9.34
N ASP A 151 -1.95 19.52 10.51
CA ASP A 151 -1.28 19.27 11.78
C ASP A 151 -1.28 17.78 12.13
N ARG A 152 -2.43 17.11 11.99
CA ARG A 152 -2.55 15.65 12.19
C ARG A 152 -1.64 14.88 11.26
N PHE A 153 -1.53 15.32 10.02
CA PHE A 153 -0.67 14.69 9.03
C PHE A 153 0.81 14.81 9.42
N ALA A 154 1.28 16.03 9.73
CA ALA A 154 2.66 16.26 10.15
C ALA A 154 3.02 15.42 11.37
N GLU A 155 2.11 15.35 12.34
CA GLU A 155 2.27 14.56 13.56
C GLU A 155 2.31 13.05 13.29
N LEU A 156 1.41 12.53 12.45
CA LEU A 156 1.40 11.12 12.05
C LEU A 156 2.73 10.73 11.40
N VAL A 157 3.21 11.56 10.48
CA VAL A 157 4.42 11.28 9.69
C VAL A 157 5.69 11.35 10.54
N ARG A 158 5.72 12.27 11.52
CA ARG A 158 6.75 12.32 12.56
C ARG A 158 6.74 11.04 13.40
N ALA A 159 5.56 10.64 13.90
CA ALA A 159 5.41 9.43 14.71
C ALA A 159 5.81 8.15 13.95
N VAL A 160 5.56 8.09 12.63
CA VAL A 160 6.04 6.99 11.78
C VAL A 160 7.57 6.92 11.78
N ALA A 161 8.26 8.04 11.52
CA ALA A 161 9.72 8.07 11.46
C ALA A 161 10.38 7.74 12.82
N GLU A 162 9.73 8.10 13.93
CA GLU A 162 10.19 7.75 15.27
C GLU A 162 10.06 6.26 15.58
N ARG A 163 8.99 5.62 15.07
CA ARG A 163 8.77 4.18 15.25
C ARG A 163 9.63 3.31 14.35
N ASP A 164 9.93 3.80 13.15
CA ASP A 164 10.80 3.12 12.20
C ASP A 164 11.72 4.15 11.51
N PRO A 165 12.96 4.32 12.02
CA PRO A 165 13.91 5.25 11.42
C PRO A 165 14.23 4.96 9.95
N GLY A 166 14.03 3.72 9.48
CA GLY A 166 14.17 3.35 8.07
C GLY A 166 13.15 4.05 7.16
N LEU A 167 12.07 4.60 7.72
CA LEU A 167 11.04 5.34 6.99
C LEU A 167 11.26 6.85 6.99
N THR A 168 12.35 7.36 7.57
CA THR A 168 12.62 8.81 7.65
C THR A 168 12.58 9.52 6.30
N GLU A 169 13.13 8.90 5.26
CA GLU A 169 13.12 9.45 3.90
C GLU A 169 11.69 9.52 3.33
N LEU A 170 10.94 8.42 3.43
CA LEU A 170 9.53 8.38 3.03
C LEU A 170 8.70 9.43 3.79
N SER A 171 8.90 9.55 5.10
CA SER A 171 8.23 10.56 5.91
C SER A 171 8.53 11.98 5.40
N ARG A 172 9.77 12.27 4.98
CA ARG A 172 10.12 13.57 4.41
C ARG A 172 9.42 13.82 3.07
N GLU A 173 9.38 12.83 2.19
CA GLU A 173 8.66 12.92 0.90
C GLU A 173 7.17 13.19 1.12
N ILE A 174 6.56 12.51 2.09
CA ILE A 174 5.16 12.66 2.46
C ILE A 174 4.88 14.08 3.01
N VAL A 175 5.75 14.64 3.85
CA VAL A 175 5.64 16.04 4.31
C VAL A 175 5.75 17.01 3.14
N GLY A 176 6.68 16.78 2.21
CA GLY A 176 6.82 17.60 1.00
C GLY A 176 5.54 17.61 0.17
N LEU A 177 4.94 16.44 -0.03
CA LEU A 177 3.67 16.29 -0.74
C LEU A 177 2.53 17.08 -0.06
N ALA A 178 2.39 16.98 1.27
CA ALA A 178 1.33 17.71 1.97
C ALA A 178 1.50 19.23 1.93
N ALA A 179 2.73 19.75 1.85
CA ALA A 179 2.96 21.19 1.72
C ALA A 179 2.47 21.77 0.38
N GLU A 180 2.27 20.93 -0.64
CA GLU A 180 1.71 21.32 -1.93
C GLU A 180 0.17 21.39 -1.91
N LEU A 181 -0.47 20.79 -0.89
CA LEU A 181 -1.91 20.79 -0.68
C LEU A 181 -2.30 22.10 0.03
N ARG A 182 -3.01 22.99 -0.68
CA ARG A 182 -3.51 24.26 -0.15
C ARG A 182 -4.99 24.20 0.16
#